data_AF-A0A939HVX3-F1
#
_entry.id   AF-A0A939HVX3-F1
#
_cell.length_a   1.000
_cell.length_b   1.000
_cell.length_c   1.000
_cell.angle_alpha   90.00
_cell.angle_beta   90.00
_cell.angle_gamma   90.00
#
_symmetry.space_group_name_H-M   'P 1'
#
loop_
_entity.id
_entity.type
_entity.pdbx_description
1 polymer ?
#
loop_
_entity_poly.entity_id
_entity_poly.type
_entity_poly.pdbx_seq_one_letter_code
_entity_poly.pdbx_strand_id
1 'polypeptide(L)' 'MEQITIGGAQVHDANIVATMLVYGIGELLTNNVDDFNRFSELIVPLAE' A
#
# COMPACT_ATOMS: atom_id res chain seq x y z
N MET A 1 -2.90 -10.25 -13.24
CA MET A 1 -2.91 -8.99 -12.47
C MET A 1 -4.11 -9.06 -11.56
N GLU A 2 -3.87 -9.08 -10.26
CA GLU A 2 -4.94 -9.00 -9.27
C GLU A 2 -5.56 -7.61 -9.30
N GLN A 3 -6.89 -7.52 -9.22
CA GLN A 3 -7.61 -6.25 -9.21
C GLN A 3 -8.05 -5.94 -7.78
N ILE A 4 -7.51 -4.86 -7.20
CA ILE A 4 -7.88 -4.37 -5.87
C ILE A 4 -8.95 -3.30 -6.06
N THR A 5 -10.12 -3.48 -5.46
CA THR A 5 -11.20 -2.48 -5.51
C THR A 5 -10.89 -1.32 -4.56
N ILE A 6 -10.93 -0.09 -5.07
CA ILE A 6 -10.56 1.14 -4.33
C ILE A 6 -11.73 2.13 -4.37
N GLY A 7 -12.15 2.61 -3.20
CA GLY A 7 -13.11 3.71 -3.03
C GLY A 7 -12.43 5.05 -2.76
N GLY A 8 -13.20 6.15 -2.71
CA GLY A 8 -12.65 7.52 -2.59
C GLY A 8 -11.64 7.72 -1.46
N ALA A 9 -11.90 7.18 -0.26
CA ALA A 9 -10.99 7.27 0.88
C ALA A 9 -9.67 6.48 0.69
N GLN A 10 -9.64 5.48 -0.19
CA GLN A 10 -8.54 4.53 -0.38
C GLN A 10 -7.62 4.90 -1.55
N VAL A 11 -7.97 5.94 -2.32
CA VAL A 11 -7.14 6.41 -3.46
C VAL A 11 -5.79 6.93 -2.98
N HIS A 12 -5.74 7.51 -1.78
CA HIS A 12 -4.50 8.00 -1.19
C HIS A 12 -3.49 6.86 -0.95
N ASP A 13 -3.92 5.78 -0.32
CA ASP A 13 -3.06 4.63 0.00
C ASP A 13 -2.58 3.94 -1.29
N ALA A 14 -3.47 3.80 -2.28
CA ALA A 14 -3.11 3.26 -3.58
C ALA A 14 -2.05 4.12 -4.30
N ASN A 15 -2.11 5.44 -4.18
CA ASN A 15 -1.10 6.34 -4.75
C ASN A 15 0.26 6.20 -4.04
N ILE A 16 0.28 5.99 -2.72
CA ILE A 16 1.50 5.70 -1.97
C ILE A 16 2.13 4.41 -2.48
N VAL A 17 1.36 3.32 -2.56
CA VAL A 17 1.83 2.01 -3.06
C VAL A 17 2.32 2.11 -4.50
N ALA A 18 1.60 2.80 -5.38
CA ALA A 18 2.03 3.00 -6.76
C ALA A 18 3.37 3.72 -6.85
N THR A 19 3.57 4.75 -6.01
CA THR A 19 4.84 5.47 -5.91
C THR A 19 5.95 4.55 -5.42
N MET A 20 5.70 3.77 -4.36
CA MET A 20 6.65 2.79 -3.84
C MET A 20 7.10 1.80 -4.92
N LEU A 21 6.17 1.26 -5.71
CA LEU A 21 6.45 0.34 -6.81
C LEU A 21 7.30 0.98 -7.92
N VAL A 22 7.00 2.23 -8.31
CA VAL A 22 7.79 2.96 -9.33
C VAL A 22 9.25 3.15 -8.88
N TYR A 23 9.48 3.37 -7.59
CA TYR A 23 10.81 3.58 -7.03
C TYR A 23 11.46 2.33 -6.45
N GLY A 24 10.81 1.15 -6.54
CA GLY A 24 11.35 -0.12 -6.03
C GLY A 24 11.44 -0.19 -4.51
N ILE A 25 10.58 0.53 -3.78
CA ILE A 25 10.51 0.51 -2.31
C ILE A 25 9.53 -0.58 -1.90
N GLY A 26 10.00 -1.58 -1.16
CA GLY A 26 9.20 -2.74 -0.77
C GLY A 26 8.58 -2.66 0.63
N GLU A 27 9.08 -1.82 1.52
CA GLU A 27 8.67 -1.78 2.93
C GLU A 27 8.09 -0.40 3.29
N LEU A 28 6.97 -0.39 4.01
CA LEU A 28 6.29 0.83 4.45
C LEU A 28 6.16 0.83 5.98
N LEU A 29 6.89 1.71 6.65
CA LEU A 29 6.67 2.00 8.06
C LEU A 29 5.43 2.90 8.23
N THR A 30 4.45 2.45 9.01
CA THR A 30 3.18 3.16 9.17
C THR A 30 2.45 2.81 10.47
N ASN A 31 1.71 3.78 11.01
CA ASN A 31 0.74 3.56 12.09
C ASN A 31 -0.59 2.98 11.59
N ASN A 32 -0.77 2.86 10.26
CA ASN A 32 -2.01 2.42 9.62
C ASN A 32 -1.82 1.09 8.88
N VAL A 33 -1.23 0.10 9.56
CA VAL A 33 -0.92 -1.22 8.98
C VAL A 33 -2.14 -1.88 8.36
N ASP A 34 -3.30 -1.79 9.04
CA ASP A 34 -4.53 -2.45 8.62
C ASP A 34 -5.03 -1.98 7.24
N ASP A 35 -4.92 -0.68 6.94
CA ASP A 35 -5.33 -0.18 5.63
C ASP A 35 -4.41 -0.64 4.51
N PHE A 36 -3.10 -0.78 4.80
CA PHE A 36 -2.10 -1.23 3.83
C PHE A 36 -2.01 -2.75 3.67
N ASN A 37 -2.56 -3.54 4.60
CA ASN A 37 -2.56 -5.00 4.52
C ASN A 37 -3.20 -5.55 3.22
N ARG A 38 -4.12 -4.81 2.60
CA ARG A 38 -4.70 -5.18 1.29
C ARG A 38 -3.70 -5.18 0.12
N PHE A 39 -2.55 -4.53 0.30
CA PHE A 39 -1.47 -4.44 -0.66
C PHE A 39 -0.29 -5.35 -0.29
N SER A 40 -0.46 -6.31 0.63
CA SER A 40 0.62 -7.18 1.13
C SER A 40 1.27 -8.05 0.05
N GLU A 41 0.63 -8.21 -1.10
CA GLU A 41 1.24 -8.89 -2.27
C GLU A 41 2.26 -8.01 -3.01
N LEU A 42 2.24 -6.69 -2.76
CA LEU A 42 3.02 -5.68 -3.48
C LEU A 42 4.09 -5.06 -2.58
N ILE A 43 3.78 -4.86 -1.30
CA ILE A 43 4.65 -4.23 -0.30
C ILE A 43 4.52 -4.94 1.06
N VAL A 44 5.44 -4.66 1.97
CA VAL A 44 5.44 -5.15 3.35
C VAL A 44 5.14 -3.97 4.29
N PRO A 45 3.94 -3.89 4.89
CA PRO A 45 3.65 -2.92 5.94
C PRO A 45 4.38 -3.30 7.23
N LEU A 46 4.98 -2.32 7.89
CA LEU A 46 5.66 -2.44 9.18
C LEU A 46 4.99 -1.49 10.17
N ALA A 47 4.67 -1.98 11.37
CA ALA A 47 4.19 -1.13 12.47
C ALA A 47 5.35 -0.28 13.01
N GLU A 48 5.06 0.99 13.30
CA GLU A 48 5.94 1.90 14.04
C GLU A 48 5.96 1.61 15.55
#